data_AF-A0A7C8NPT8-F1
#
_entry.id   AF-A0A7C8NPT8-F1
#
_cell.length_a   1.000
_cell.length_b   1.000
_cell.length_c   1.000
_cell.angle_alpha   90.00
_cell.angle_beta   90.00
_cell.angle_gamma   90.00
#
_symmetry.space_group_name_H-M   'P 1'
#
loop_
_entity.id
_entity.type
_entity.pdbx_description
1 polymer ?
#
loop_
_entity_poly.entity_id
_entity_poly.type
_entity_poly.pdbx_seq_one_letter_code
_entity_poly.pdbx_strand_id
1 'polypeptide(L)'
;MGRELQKKKNRSSINKVTRRKQNIRKRPNITGSKLVADSWDKNQTLAQNYARLGLTHRLKTATGGKEQHPSKAKDPKPAKSNALGHQEARITRGEDGSILKVEYSKNLLYDTLGGGDDNDDDERETPSGLETETDLVRALKHRATLDVKTERLQSDRETDWVQRLVAKHGDDYQAMFWDKELNIRQQSIGDIKRRIKKWQASQKKA
;
A
#
# COMPACT_ATOMS: atom_id res chain seq x y z
N MET A 1 27.40 -6.64 -37.61
CA MET A 1 27.37 -7.67 -38.69
C MET A 1 28.72 -8.34 -38.95
N GLY A 2 29.83 -7.92 -38.31
CA GLY A 2 31.17 -8.47 -38.57
C GLY A 2 31.47 -9.86 -37.99
N ARG A 3 30.61 -10.42 -37.14
CA ARG A 3 30.85 -11.72 -36.48
C ARG A 3 30.69 -12.88 -37.46
N GLU A 4 31.71 -13.72 -37.62
CA GLU A 4 31.72 -14.85 -38.57
C GLU A 4 30.53 -15.82 -38.37
N LEU A 5 30.13 -16.08 -37.12
CA LEU A 5 28.93 -16.87 -36.83
C LEU A 5 27.64 -16.24 -37.38
N GLN A 6 27.53 -14.91 -37.35
CA GLN A 6 26.38 -14.21 -37.90
C GLN A 6 26.42 -14.24 -39.43
N LYS A 7 27.61 -14.13 -40.05
CA LYS A 7 27.81 -14.28 -41.50
C LYS A 7 27.43 -15.69 -41.96
N LYS A 8 27.87 -16.75 -41.25
CA LYS A 8 27.50 -18.15 -41.52
C LYS A 8 26.00 -18.39 -41.43
N LYS A 9 25.34 -17.85 -40.39
CA LYS A 9 23.87 -17.89 -40.23
C LYS A 9 23.11 -17.13 -41.32
N ASN A 10 23.68 -16.04 -41.84
CA ASN A 10 23.06 -15.28 -42.92
C ASN A 10 23.27 -15.96 -44.30
N ARG A 11 24.35 -16.73 -44.48
CA ARG A 11 24.65 -17.49 -45.70
C ARG A 11 23.96 -18.85 -45.76
N SER A 12 23.58 -19.43 -44.62
CA SER A 12 22.87 -20.71 -44.59
C SER A 12 21.48 -20.58 -45.21
N SER A 13 21.01 -21.60 -45.92
CA SER A 13 19.64 -21.73 -46.45
C SER A 13 18.57 -21.93 -45.37
N ILE A 14 18.96 -21.88 -44.09
CA ILE A 14 18.08 -22.06 -42.94
C ILE A 14 17.35 -20.74 -42.65
N ASN A 15 16.02 -20.78 -42.63
CA ASN A 15 15.20 -19.62 -42.29
C ASN A 15 15.51 -19.10 -40.89
N LYS A 16 15.68 -17.78 -40.78
CA LYS A 16 15.93 -17.13 -39.49
C LYS A 16 14.69 -17.22 -38.60
N VAL A 17 14.84 -17.87 -37.44
CA VAL A 17 13.81 -17.87 -36.38
C VAL A 17 13.75 -16.47 -35.77
N THR A 18 12.87 -15.62 -36.30
CA THR A 18 12.61 -14.27 -35.77
C THR A 18 11.37 -14.27 -34.90
N ARG A 19 11.40 -13.53 -33.79
CA ARG A 19 10.24 -13.30 -32.91
C ARG A 19 9.99 -11.81 -32.79
N ARG A 20 8.85 -11.33 -33.28
CA ARG A 20 8.46 -9.91 -33.18
C ARG A 20 7.81 -9.63 -31.82
N LYS A 21 8.62 -9.31 -30.80
CA LYS A 21 8.14 -9.08 -29.42
C LYS A 21 7.95 -7.61 -29.03
N GLN A 22 8.26 -6.65 -29.92
CA GLN A 22 8.25 -5.22 -29.60
C GLN A 22 6.84 -4.70 -29.22
N ASN A 23 5.81 -5.08 -29.97
CA ASN A 23 4.44 -4.60 -29.74
C ASN A 23 3.78 -5.24 -28.51
N ILE A 24 4.14 -6.50 -28.19
CA ILE A 24 3.62 -7.23 -27.03
C ILE A 24 3.99 -6.50 -25.73
N ARG A 25 5.17 -5.86 -25.68
CA ARG A 25 5.64 -5.14 -24.49
C ARG A 25 4.88 -3.84 -24.21
N LYS A 26 4.15 -3.29 -25.18
CA LYS A 26 3.44 -2.01 -25.05
C LYS A 26 2.06 -2.13 -24.41
N ARG A 27 1.49 -3.35 -24.37
CA ARG A 27 0.13 -3.61 -23.86
C ARG A 27 0.18 -4.74 -22.84
N PRO A 28 0.59 -4.46 -21.58
CA PRO A 28 0.61 -5.48 -20.55
C PRO A 28 -0.81 -5.94 -20.23
N ASN A 29 -0.99 -7.26 -20.12
CA ASN A 29 -2.22 -7.83 -19.59
C ASN A 29 -2.16 -7.79 -18.06
N ILE A 30 -3.26 -7.40 -17.41
CA ILE A 30 -3.37 -7.45 -15.96
C ILE A 30 -3.70 -8.88 -15.54
N THR A 31 -2.82 -9.47 -14.73
CA THR A 31 -2.93 -10.86 -14.26
C THR A 31 -3.26 -11.00 -12.78
N GLY A 32 -3.38 -9.89 -12.04
CA GLY A 32 -3.63 -9.89 -10.60
C GLY A 32 -5.11 -10.11 -10.25
N SER A 33 -5.79 -9.06 -9.80
CA SER A 33 -7.22 -9.14 -9.47
C SER A 33 -8.08 -9.16 -10.72
N LYS A 34 -8.97 -10.14 -10.83
CA LYS A 34 -9.99 -10.22 -11.90
C LYS A 34 -10.86 -8.94 -11.96
N LEU A 35 -11.24 -8.40 -10.80
CA LEU A 35 -12.04 -7.15 -10.72
C LEU A 35 -11.32 -5.96 -11.36
N VAL A 36 -10.00 -5.87 -11.18
CA VAL A 36 -9.18 -4.81 -11.78
C VAL A 36 -8.97 -5.07 -13.27
N ALA A 37 -8.81 -6.34 -13.68
CA ALA A 37 -8.64 -6.70 -15.08
C ALA A 37 -9.90 -6.40 -15.91
N ASP A 38 -11.09 -6.67 -15.37
CA ASP A 38 -12.38 -6.42 -16.05
C ASP A 38 -12.66 -4.93 -16.26
N SER A 39 -12.18 -4.09 -15.34
CA SER A 39 -12.35 -2.62 -15.37
C SER A 39 -11.20 -1.87 -16.05
N TRP A 40 -10.23 -2.59 -16.64
CA TRP A 40 -9.03 -1.99 -17.22
C TRP A 40 -9.22 -1.54 -18.68
N ASP A 41 -8.95 -0.26 -18.95
CA ASP A 41 -8.95 0.27 -20.31
C ASP A 41 -7.54 0.20 -20.94
N LYS A 42 -7.41 -0.53 -22.06
CA LYS A 42 -6.13 -0.72 -22.77
C LYS A 42 -5.66 0.53 -23.52
N ASN A 43 -6.52 1.53 -23.70
CA ASN A 43 -6.19 2.77 -24.40
C ASN A 43 -5.65 3.85 -23.45
N GLN A 44 -5.94 3.73 -22.16
CA GLN A 44 -5.47 4.68 -21.15
C GLN A 44 -4.08 4.32 -20.63
N THR A 45 -3.34 5.33 -20.17
CA THR A 45 -2.06 5.09 -19.50
C THR A 45 -2.29 4.43 -18.14
N LEU A 46 -1.24 3.82 -17.59
CA LEU A 46 -1.32 3.21 -16.26
C LEU A 46 -1.76 4.22 -15.19
N ALA A 47 -1.23 5.45 -15.24
CA ALA A 47 -1.59 6.49 -14.28
C ALA A 47 -3.07 6.92 -14.40
N GLN A 48 -3.57 7.07 -15.63
CA GLN A 48 -4.97 7.42 -15.90
C GLN A 48 -5.93 6.32 -15.45
N ASN A 49 -5.64 5.06 -15.76
CA ASN A 49 -6.47 3.93 -15.32
C ASN A 49 -6.56 3.87 -13.79
N TYR A 50 -5.42 3.91 -13.08
CA TYR A 50 -5.44 3.86 -11.62
C TYR A 50 -6.21 5.05 -11.03
N ALA A 51 -6.01 6.26 -11.56
CA ALA A 51 -6.78 7.44 -11.14
C ALA A 51 -8.29 7.25 -11.36
N ARG A 52 -8.70 6.75 -12.53
CA ARG A 52 -10.12 6.43 -12.84
C ARG A 52 -10.69 5.38 -11.90
N LEU A 53 -9.89 4.37 -11.54
CA LEU A 53 -10.29 3.30 -10.62
C LEU A 53 -10.31 3.75 -9.15
N GLY A 54 -9.84 4.95 -8.82
CA GLY A 54 -9.70 5.41 -7.43
C GLY A 54 -8.52 4.78 -6.69
N LEU A 55 -7.55 4.24 -7.43
CA LEU A 55 -6.33 3.62 -6.91
C LEU A 55 -5.11 4.52 -7.14
N THR A 56 -4.11 4.40 -6.28
CA THR A 56 -2.85 5.12 -6.47
C THR A 56 -1.90 4.33 -7.36
N HIS A 57 -1.34 4.97 -8.39
CA HIS A 57 -0.40 4.32 -9.31
C HIS A 57 1.06 4.36 -8.80
N ARG A 58 1.38 5.35 -7.95
CA ARG A 58 2.68 5.57 -7.32
C ARG A 58 2.45 6.02 -5.88
N LEU A 59 3.31 5.54 -4.98
CA LEU A 59 3.26 5.89 -3.56
C LEU A 59 3.94 7.24 -3.26
N LYS A 60 5.03 7.55 -3.97
CA LYS A 60 5.76 8.81 -3.83
C LYS A 60 5.24 9.85 -4.83
N THR A 61 5.51 11.12 -4.52
CA THR A 61 5.27 12.23 -5.45
C THR A 61 6.07 11.99 -6.73
N ALA A 62 5.43 12.22 -7.88
CA ALA A 62 6.08 12.08 -9.17
C ALA A 62 6.90 13.34 -9.45
N THR A 63 8.13 13.16 -9.94
CA THR A 63 8.94 14.27 -10.46
C THR A 63 8.34 14.77 -11.77
N GLY A 64 8.19 16.10 -11.91
CA GLY A 64 7.63 16.75 -13.08
C GLY A 64 6.12 16.99 -13.00
N GLY A 65 5.55 17.51 -14.09
CA GLY A 65 4.12 17.81 -14.17
C GLY A 65 3.24 16.57 -14.25
N LYS A 66 2.03 16.65 -13.67
CA LYS A 66 0.96 15.66 -13.86
C LYS A 66 0.00 16.17 -14.94
N GLU A 67 -0.53 15.25 -15.74
CA GLU A 67 -1.60 15.57 -16.70
C GLU A 67 -2.83 16.09 -15.93
N GLN A 68 -3.31 17.28 -16.29
CA GLN A 68 -4.56 17.82 -15.77
C GLN A 68 -5.69 17.44 -16.72
N HIS A 69 -6.71 16.75 -16.21
CA HIS A 69 -7.93 16.54 -16.97
C HIS A 69 -8.66 17.89 -17.13
N PRO A 70 -9.21 18.19 -18.32
CA PRO A 70 -9.82 19.50 -18.59
C PRO A 70 -10.99 19.83 -17.66
N SER A 71 -11.68 18.81 -17.12
CA SER A 71 -12.73 18.98 -16.12
C SER A 71 -12.23 19.39 -14.73
N LYS A 72 -10.93 19.26 -14.46
CA LYS A 72 -10.26 19.65 -13.21
C LYS A 72 -9.37 20.88 -13.38
N ALA A 73 -9.55 21.65 -14.46
CA ALA A 73 -8.93 22.96 -14.57
C ALA A 73 -9.41 23.81 -13.38
N LYS A 74 -8.54 23.99 -12.38
CA LYS A 74 -8.81 24.88 -11.25
C LYS A 74 -9.10 26.26 -11.86
N ASP A 75 -10.23 26.86 -11.49
CA ASP A 75 -10.51 28.25 -11.84
C ASP A 75 -9.27 29.09 -11.50
N PRO A 76 -8.92 30.07 -12.35
CA PRO A 76 -7.70 30.85 -12.17
C PRO A 76 -7.65 31.36 -10.73
N LYS A 77 -6.63 30.92 -9.98
CA LYS A 77 -6.37 31.36 -8.61
C LYS A 77 -6.44 32.90 -8.62
N PRO A 78 -7.31 33.54 -7.82
CA PRO A 78 -7.51 34.97 -7.92
C PRO A 78 -6.16 35.66 -7.86
N ALA A 79 -5.87 36.52 -8.85
CA ALA A 79 -4.63 37.28 -8.91
C ALA A 79 -4.37 37.89 -7.53
N LYS A 80 -3.14 37.74 -7.02
CA LYS A 80 -2.72 38.20 -5.69
C LYS A 80 -3.41 39.53 -5.38
N SER A 81 -4.35 39.52 -4.43
CA SER A 81 -4.99 40.75 -3.96
C SER A 81 -3.90 41.73 -3.50
N ASN A 82 -4.10 43.02 -3.69
CA ASN A 82 -3.20 44.12 -3.28
C ASN A 82 -2.93 44.24 -1.75
N ALA A 83 -3.21 43.17 -1.00
CA ALA A 83 -2.93 43.02 0.42
C ALA A 83 -1.41 42.87 0.64
N LEU A 84 -0.89 43.57 1.65
CA LEU A 84 0.51 43.49 2.08
C LEU A 84 0.84 42.07 2.55
N GLY A 85 1.97 41.52 2.10
CA GLY A 85 2.51 40.26 2.60
C GLY A 85 2.98 40.36 4.05
N HIS A 86 3.27 39.23 4.69
CA HIS A 86 3.78 39.20 6.06
C HIS A 86 5.09 39.98 6.17
N GLN A 87 5.17 40.92 7.13
CA GLN A 87 6.31 41.82 7.38
C GLN A 87 6.58 42.87 6.29
N GLU A 88 5.65 43.05 5.34
CA GLU A 88 5.73 44.13 4.36
C GLU A 88 5.02 45.40 4.88
N ALA A 89 5.54 46.57 4.52
CA ALA A 89 4.93 47.86 4.84
C ALA A 89 4.68 48.67 3.57
N ARG A 90 3.49 49.28 3.46
CA ARG A 90 3.18 50.21 2.37
C ARG A 90 3.42 51.63 2.87
N ILE A 91 4.34 52.33 2.22
CA ILE A 91 4.60 53.75 2.47
C ILE A 91 3.90 54.56 1.39
N THR A 92 3.02 55.46 1.80
CA THR A 92 2.44 56.47 0.90
C THR A 92 3.12 57.81 1.14
N ARG A 93 3.62 58.42 0.05
CA ARG A 93 4.33 59.70 0.07
C ARG A 93 3.51 60.75 -0.69
N GLY A 94 3.53 62.00 -0.23
CA GLY A 94 2.96 63.14 -0.96
C GLY A 94 3.86 63.56 -2.13
N GLU A 95 3.36 64.46 -2.99
CA GLU A 95 4.07 64.95 -4.18
C GLU A 95 5.42 65.60 -3.87
N ASP A 96 5.57 66.17 -2.67
CA ASP A 96 6.81 66.78 -2.18
C ASP A 96 7.80 65.76 -1.57
N GLY A 97 7.53 64.46 -1.71
CA GLY A 97 8.38 63.38 -1.19
C GLY A 97 8.28 63.13 0.31
N SER A 98 7.48 63.91 1.04
CA SER A 98 7.21 63.72 2.48
C SER A 98 6.34 62.50 2.76
N ILE A 99 6.66 61.73 3.80
CA ILE A 99 5.94 60.51 4.17
C ILE A 99 4.64 60.88 4.87
N LEU A 100 3.49 60.51 4.29
CA LEU A 100 2.17 60.79 4.86
C LEU A 100 1.67 59.66 5.75
N LYS A 101 1.80 58.40 5.30
CA LYS A 101 1.28 57.24 6.03
C LYS A 101 2.10 55.99 5.75
N VAL A 102 2.47 55.28 6.83
CA VAL A 102 3.11 53.96 6.81
C VAL A 102 2.11 52.95 7.35
N GLU A 103 1.65 52.05 6.50
CA GLU A 103 0.77 50.94 6.87
C GLU A 103 1.60 49.66 6.96
N TYR A 104 1.75 49.14 8.18
CA TYR A 104 2.38 47.84 8.42
C TYR A 104 1.35 46.72 8.21
N SER A 105 1.76 45.62 7.57
CA SER A 105 0.96 44.39 7.60
C SER A 105 0.71 44.00 9.06
N LYS A 106 -0.54 43.74 9.47
CA LYS A 106 -0.80 43.15 10.79
C LYS A 106 -0.03 41.82 10.86
N ASN A 107 0.96 41.73 11.75
CA ASN A 107 1.65 40.47 12.06
C ASN A 107 0.69 39.55 12.84
N LEU A 108 -0.27 38.96 12.13
CA LEU A 108 -1.20 37.96 12.67
C LEU A 108 -0.46 36.71 13.22
N LEU A 109 0.80 36.52 12.83
CA LEU A 109 1.64 35.38 13.22
C LEU A 109 2.18 35.49 14.66
N TYR A 110 2.35 36.68 15.23
CA TYR A 110 2.91 36.82 16.59
C TYR A 110 1.84 37.00 17.68
N ASP A 111 0.63 37.42 17.32
CA ASP A 111 -0.45 37.69 18.28
C ASP A 111 -1.37 36.47 18.51
N THR A 112 -1.40 35.50 17.58
CA THR A 112 -2.37 34.39 17.65
C THR A 112 -1.73 33.03 17.95
N LEU A 113 -0.43 32.84 17.75
CA LEU A 113 0.22 31.53 17.98
C LEU A 113 1.62 31.73 18.56
N GLY A 114 1.78 31.34 19.83
CA GLY A 114 3.09 31.19 20.46
C GLY A 114 4.03 30.37 19.57
N GLY A 115 5.26 30.85 19.46
CA GLY A 115 6.25 30.38 18.50
C GLY A 115 6.41 28.86 18.43
N GLY A 116 6.59 28.38 17.20
CA GLY A 116 6.88 26.98 16.94
C GLY A 116 6.93 26.65 15.45
N ASP A 117 8.16 26.49 14.97
CA ASP A 117 8.60 25.51 13.99
C ASP A 117 8.45 25.83 12.48
N ASP A 118 9.58 26.23 11.89
CA ASP A 118 9.94 25.99 10.49
C ASP A 118 10.00 24.48 10.23
N ASN A 119 8.84 23.84 10.07
CA ASN A 119 8.78 22.63 9.27
C ASN A 119 8.47 23.04 7.84
N ASP A 120 9.39 22.73 6.93
CA ASP A 120 9.12 22.47 5.52
C ASP A 120 7.98 21.45 5.44
N ASP A 121 6.73 21.94 5.52
CA ASP A 121 5.54 21.14 5.40
C ASP A 121 5.41 20.80 3.92
N ASP A 122 6.01 19.68 3.53
CA ASP A 122 5.63 18.91 2.36
C ASP A 122 4.10 18.74 2.42
N GLU A 123 3.39 19.69 1.81
CA GLU A 123 1.94 19.76 1.74
C GLU A 123 1.47 18.50 1.00
N ARG A 124 1.30 17.41 1.76
CA ARG A 124 0.77 16.15 1.28
C ARG A 124 -0.66 16.50 0.88
N GLU A 125 -0.88 16.79 -0.40
CA GLU A 125 -2.20 16.77 -1.02
C GLU A 125 -2.76 15.36 -0.79
N THR A 126 -3.35 15.17 0.37
CA THR A 126 -4.10 13.99 0.74
C THR A 126 -5.34 14.07 -0.14
N PRO A 127 -5.50 13.19 -1.15
CA PRO A 127 -6.67 13.23 -1.99
C PRO A 127 -7.89 13.11 -1.07
N SER A 128 -8.80 14.08 -1.17
CA SER A 128 -10.02 14.11 -0.36
C SER A 128 -10.70 12.74 -0.45
N GLY A 129 -10.92 12.09 0.69
CA GLY A 129 -11.31 10.67 0.75
C GLY A 129 -12.56 10.31 -0.06
N LEU A 130 -13.42 11.29 -0.33
CA LEU A 130 -14.64 11.17 -1.14
C LEU A 130 -14.37 10.92 -2.64
N GLU A 131 -13.24 11.39 -3.20
CA GLU A 131 -12.92 11.17 -4.63
C GLU A 131 -12.44 9.74 -4.94
N THR A 132 -12.12 8.94 -3.91
CA THR A 132 -11.45 7.65 -4.09
C THR A 132 -12.37 6.43 -3.97
N GLU A 133 -13.63 6.61 -3.56
CA GLU A 133 -14.56 5.50 -3.31
C GLU A 133 -15.35 5.09 -4.56
N THR A 134 -14.64 4.56 -5.55
CA THR A 134 -15.28 3.93 -6.71
C THR A 134 -15.96 2.60 -6.32
N ASP A 135 -16.92 2.14 -7.13
CA ASP A 135 -17.57 0.83 -6.93
C ASP A 135 -16.56 -0.32 -6.90
N LEU A 136 -15.47 -0.20 -7.69
CA LEU A 136 -14.37 -1.16 -7.67
C LEU A 136 -13.63 -1.15 -6.33
N VAL A 137 -13.33 0.04 -5.78
CA VAL A 137 -12.67 0.15 -4.47
C VAL A 137 -13.56 -0.44 -3.38
N ARG A 138 -14.88 -0.20 -3.44
CA ARG A 138 -15.85 -0.83 -2.53
C ARG A 138 -15.82 -2.35 -2.63
N ALA A 139 -15.82 -2.91 -3.85
CA ALA A 139 -15.73 -4.36 -4.06
C ALA A 139 -14.39 -4.95 -3.58
N LEU A 140 -13.28 -4.23 -3.76
CA LEU A 140 -11.96 -4.64 -3.25
C LEU A 140 -11.91 -4.62 -1.73
N LYS A 141 -12.45 -3.57 -1.09
CA LYS A 141 -12.58 -3.48 0.38
C LYS A 141 -13.41 -4.66 0.90
N HIS A 142 -14.58 -4.91 0.33
CA HIS A 142 -15.41 -6.05 0.69
C HIS A 142 -14.64 -7.37 0.55
N ARG A 143 -13.95 -7.60 -0.57
CA ARG A 143 -13.13 -8.80 -0.76
C ARG A 143 -12.01 -8.94 0.26
N ALA A 144 -11.36 -7.84 0.65
CA ALA A 144 -10.31 -7.86 1.66
C ALA A 144 -10.85 -8.23 3.06
N THR A 145 -12.12 -7.92 3.34
CA THR A 145 -12.76 -8.35 4.61
C THR A 145 -13.13 -9.83 4.65
N LEU A 146 -13.22 -10.51 3.50
CA LEU A 146 -13.60 -11.93 3.40
C LEU A 146 -12.47 -12.90 3.76
N ASP A 147 -11.63 -12.57 4.73
CA ASP A 147 -10.53 -13.45 5.11
C ASP A 147 -11.04 -14.71 5.83
N VAL A 148 -10.76 -15.89 5.25
CA VAL A 148 -11.12 -17.18 5.84
C VAL A 148 -9.89 -17.69 6.61
N LYS A 149 -9.83 -17.35 7.90
CA LYS A 149 -8.77 -17.86 8.76
C LYS A 149 -9.00 -19.34 9.08
N THR A 150 -8.16 -20.20 8.51
CA THR A 150 -8.12 -21.61 8.90
C THR A 150 -7.40 -21.77 10.23
N GLU A 151 -8.06 -22.35 11.23
CA GLU A 151 -7.43 -22.70 12.49
C GLU A 151 -6.45 -23.88 12.30
N ARG A 152 -5.28 -23.82 12.96
CA ARG A 152 -4.32 -24.93 12.94
C ARG A 152 -4.80 -26.04 13.87
N LEU A 153 -5.18 -27.17 13.29
CA LEU A 153 -5.54 -28.39 14.00
C LEU A 153 -4.30 -29.22 14.37
N GLN A 154 -4.47 -30.15 15.30
CA GLN A 154 -3.48 -31.20 15.59
C GLN A 154 -3.57 -32.29 14.53
N SER A 155 -2.45 -32.98 14.29
CA SER A 155 -2.47 -34.16 13.42
C SER A 155 -3.06 -35.38 14.13
N ASP A 156 -3.61 -36.34 13.39
CA ASP A 156 -4.25 -37.54 13.95
C ASP A 156 -3.30 -38.32 14.88
N ARG A 157 -2.03 -38.44 14.52
CA ARG A 157 -1.02 -39.11 15.38
C ARG A 157 -0.76 -38.35 16.67
N GLU A 158 -0.83 -37.01 16.64
CA GLU A 158 -0.69 -36.20 17.85
C GLU A 158 -1.91 -36.32 18.74
N THR A 159 -3.12 -36.39 18.16
CA THR A 159 -4.35 -36.59 18.93
C THR A 159 -4.36 -37.96 19.60
N ASP A 160 -3.95 -39.02 18.89
CA ASP A 160 -3.82 -40.36 19.46
C ASP A 160 -2.80 -40.42 20.59
N TRP A 161 -1.65 -39.75 20.40
CA TRP A 161 -0.60 -39.68 21.41
C TRP A 161 -1.07 -38.95 22.67
N VAL A 162 -1.75 -37.81 22.51
CA VAL A 162 -2.34 -37.05 23.63
C VAL A 162 -3.42 -37.88 24.31
N GLN A 163 -4.28 -38.57 23.56
CA GLN A 163 -5.33 -39.42 24.11
C GLN A 163 -4.74 -40.54 24.98
N ARG A 164 -3.65 -41.19 24.53
CA ARG A 164 -2.94 -42.21 25.32
C ARG A 164 -2.32 -41.64 26.59
N LEU A 165 -1.71 -40.46 26.51
CA LEU A 165 -1.15 -39.79 27.68
C LEU A 165 -2.22 -39.47 28.72
N VAL A 166 -3.33 -38.89 28.29
CA VAL A 166 -4.47 -38.55 29.18
C VAL A 166 -5.12 -39.82 29.74
N ALA A 167 -5.26 -40.88 28.94
CA ALA A 167 -5.80 -42.15 29.42
C ALA A 167 -4.91 -42.83 30.48
N LYS A 168 -3.58 -42.68 30.38
CA LYS A 168 -2.63 -43.30 31.32
C LYS A 168 -2.39 -42.48 32.59
N HIS A 169 -2.28 -41.15 32.47
CA HIS A 169 -1.85 -40.26 33.57
C HIS A 169 -2.92 -39.26 34.04
N GLY A 170 -4.08 -39.20 33.37
CA GLY A 170 -5.13 -38.24 33.69
C GLY A 170 -4.68 -36.80 33.47
N ASP A 171 -4.68 -35.99 34.55
CA ASP A 171 -4.29 -34.58 34.53
C ASP A 171 -2.88 -34.31 35.11
N ASP A 172 -2.12 -35.36 35.45
CA ASP A 172 -0.76 -35.21 36.00
C ASP A 172 0.28 -35.00 34.89
N TYR A 173 0.57 -33.74 34.58
CA TYR A 173 1.56 -33.38 33.57
C TYR A 173 3.00 -33.72 33.96
N GLN A 174 3.30 -33.84 35.24
CA GLN A 174 4.64 -34.21 35.71
C GLN A 174 4.87 -35.70 35.45
N ALA A 175 3.87 -36.55 35.73
CA ALA A 175 3.91 -37.97 35.40
C ALA A 175 4.03 -38.20 33.88
N MET A 176 3.28 -37.45 33.06
CA MET A 176 3.39 -37.50 31.60
C MET A 176 4.78 -37.13 31.08
N PHE A 177 5.44 -36.17 31.73
CA PHE A 177 6.79 -35.75 31.35
C PHE A 177 7.81 -36.87 31.59
N TRP A 178 7.69 -37.57 32.73
CA TRP A 178 8.58 -38.68 33.11
C TRP A 178 8.23 -40.03 32.44
N ASP A 179 7.15 -40.11 31.66
CA ASP A 179 6.77 -41.34 30.95
C ASP A 179 7.73 -41.65 29.78
N LYS A 180 8.59 -42.65 29.96
CA LYS A 180 9.58 -43.06 28.95
C LYS A 180 8.96 -43.76 27.73
N GLU A 181 7.77 -44.36 27.86
CA GLU A 181 7.13 -45.14 26.79
C GLU A 181 6.30 -44.24 25.88
N LEU A 182 5.53 -43.32 26.46
CA LEU A 182 4.69 -42.40 25.69
C LEU A 182 5.46 -41.14 25.33
N ASN A 183 6.28 -40.57 26.23
CA ASN A 183 7.06 -39.36 25.95
C ASN A 183 8.47 -39.66 25.40
N ILE A 184 8.58 -40.54 24.39
CA ILE A 184 9.85 -40.96 23.76
C ILE A 184 10.67 -39.75 23.29
N ARG A 185 9.98 -38.73 22.76
CA ARG A 185 10.60 -37.53 22.19
C ARG A 185 10.94 -36.46 23.24
N GLN A 186 10.81 -36.77 24.54
CA GLN A 186 11.17 -35.88 25.64
C GLN A 186 10.53 -34.49 25.51
N GLN A 187 9.24 -34.45 25.19
CA GLN A 187 8.48 -33.21 25.14
C GLN A 187 8.44 -32.57 26.51
N SER A 188 8.57 -31.24 26.56
CA SER A 188 8.50 -30.49 27.80
C SER A 188 7.08 -30.47 28.37
N ILE A 189 6.98 -30.27 29.69
CA ILE A 189 5.70 -30.15 30.41
C ILE A 189 4.80 -29.08 29.76
N GLY A 190 5.38 -27.94 29.38
CA GLY A 190 4.65 -26.85 28.73
C GLY A 190 4.11 -27.22 27.34
N ASP A 191 4.86 -28.02 26.57
CA ASP A 191 4.38 -28.47 25.26
C ASP A 191 3.27 -29.52 25.38
N ILE A 192 3.42 -30.49 26.30
CA ILE A 192 2.38 -31.46 26.64
C ILE A 192 1.09 -30.75 27.05
N LYS A 193 1.18 -29.77 27.96
CA LYS A 193 0.03 -28.96 28.41
C LYS A 193 -0.64 -28.21 27.27
N ARG A 194 0.14 -27.59 26.38
CA ARG A 194 -0.39 -26.86 25.21
C ARG A 194 -1.12 -27.80 24.25
N ARG A 195 -0.58 -28.99 24.01
CA ARG A 195 -1.19 -30.00 23.13
C ARG A 195 -2.47 -30.58 23.73
N ILE A 196 -2.48 -30.90 25.02
CA ILE A 196 -3.69 -31.35 25.71
C ILE A 196 -4.78 -30.27 25.65
N LYS A 197 -4.44 -29.01 25.90
CA LYS A 197 -5.40 -27.90 25.79
C LYS A 197 -5.99 -27.77 24.39
N LYS A 198 -5.18 -27.94 23.34
CA LYS A 198 -5.66 -27.94 21.95
C LYS A 198 -6.56 -29.14 21.65
N TRP A 199 -6.19 -30.32 22.11
CA TRP A 199 -6.98 -31.55 21.95
C TRP A 199 -8.33 -31.44 22.67
N GLN A 200 -8.35 -30.96 23.91
CA GLN A 200 -9.60 -30.70 24.64
C GLN A 200 -10.48 -29.67 23.94
N ALA A 201 -9.88 -28.62 23.36
CA ALA A 201 -10.62 -27.63 22.58
C ALA A 201 -11.20 -28.23 21.29
N SER A 202 -10.49 -29.14 20.61
CA SER A 202 -11.04 -29.83 19.43
C SER A 202 -12.17 -30.79 19.80
N GLN A 203 -12.08 -31.49 20.95
CA GLN A 203 -13.15 -32.38 21.42
C GLN A 203 -14.43 -31.61 21.79
N LYS A 204 -14.31 -30.39 22.33
CA LYS A 204 -15.48 -29.53 22.63
C LYS A 204 -16.13 -28.92 21.39
N LYS A 205 -15.41 -28.89 20.26
CA LYS A 205 -15.87 -28.30 19.00
C LYS A 205 -16.54 -29.32 18.08
N ALA A 206 -16.25 -30.62 18.29
CA ALA A 206 -16.92 -31.75 17.64
C ALA A 206 -18.28 -32.01 18.32
#